data_AF-A0A1M7QY45-F1
#
_entry.id   AF-A0A1M7QY45-F1
#
_cell.length_a   1.000
_cell.length_b   1.000
_cell.length_c   1.000
_cell.angle_alpha   90.00
_cell.angle_beta   90.00
_cell.angle_gamma   90.00
#
_symmetry.space_group_name_H-M   'P 1'
#
loop_
_entity.id
_entity.type
_entity.pdbx_description
1 polymer ?
#
loop_
_entity_poly.entity_id
_entity_poly.type
_entity_poly.pdbx_seq_one_letter_code
_entity_poly.pdbx_strand_id
1 'polypeptide(L)'
;MPVQFINDAEGRPLFVVIPYAEYARSSLSTTECEIAASPSLLSPDGLFIQLPHGGPGAQIDLRQFVDAWTRRGTISVLAVSKRRQTYASFEGEARNGLDAIVRRCFLPDDSPYKNTMQATTAVVDAFVETGIFSLSIESMPGYYRPVQCIRINEENAVAFLQQHGRPTHPLDVHDFVLPY
;
A
#
# COMPACT_ATOMS: atom_id res chain seq x y z
N MET A 1 36.89 -7.75 25.90
CA MET A 1 37.39 -6.45 26.43
C MET A 1 36.16 -5.63 26.78
N PRO A 2 36.18 -4.78 27.82
CA PRO A 2 34.97 -4.08 28.24
C PRO A 2 34.49 -3.11 27.15
N VAL A 3 33.18 -3.11 26.89
CA VAL A 3 32.49 -2.19 26.00
C VAL A 3 32.67 -0.77 26.53
N GLN A 4 33.22 0.13 25.72
CA GLN A 4 33.47 1.53 26.12
C GLN A 4 32.42 2.45 25.53
N PHE A 5 31.81 3.27 26.37
CA PHE A 5 30.86 4.30 25.96
C PHE A 5 31.55 5.66 25.97
N ILE A 6 31.35 6.44 24.90
CA ILE A 6 31.75 7.84 24.80
C ILE A 6 30.49 8.65 25.02
N ASN A 7 30.46 9.39 26.14
CA ASN A 7 29.29 10.17 26.55
C ASN A 7 29.38 11.63 26.09
N ASP A 8 28.24 12.29 25.99
CA ASP A 8 28.12 13.74 25.79
C ASP A 8 28.46 14.53 27.07
N ALA A 9 28.42 15.86 26.97
CA ALA A 9 28.68 16.77 28.09
C ALA A 9 27.66 16.65 29.24
N GLU A 10 26.52 15.99 29.01
CA GLU A 10 25.45 15.75 29.98
C GLU A 10 25.53 14.32 30.57
N GLY A 11 26.54 13.55 30.19
CA GLY A 11 26.79 12.19 30.68
C GLY A 11 25.97 11.10 29.97
N ARG A 12 25.31 11.40 28.85
CA ARG A 12 24.54 10.42 28.07
C ARG A 12 25.42 9.77 27.00
N PRO A 13 25.32 8.45 26.78
CA PRO A 13 26.13 7.76 25.78
C PRO A 13 25.78 8.18 24.35
N LEU A 14 26.75 8.72 23.63
CA LEU A 14 26.64 9.12 22.22
C LEU A 14 27.22 8.05 21.28
N PHE A 15 28.35 7.46 21.64
CA PHE A 15 29.01 6.42 20.85
C PHE A 15 29.42 5.26 21.74
N VAL A 16 29.53 4.07 21.15
CA VAL A 16 30.06 2.88 21.82
C VAL A 16 31.13 2.24 20.95
N VAL A 17 32.26 1.89 21.57
CA VAL A 17 33.36 1.18 20.93
C VAL A 17 33.28 -0.28 21.37
N ILE A 18 33.00 -1.14 20.40
CA ILE A 18 32.86 -2.59 20.58
C ILE A 18 33.99 -3.27 19.80
N PRO A 19 34.71 -4.24 20.40
CA PRO A 19 35.69 -5.04 19.67
C PRO A 19 35.04 -5.75 18.47
N TYR A 20 35.72 -5.73 17.33
CA TYR A 20 35.16 -6.24 16.07
C TYR A 20 34.63 -7.67 16.15
N ALA A 21 35.29 -8.55 16.92
CA ALA A 21 34.83 -9.92 17.11
C ALA A 21 33.50 -10.04 17.87
N GLU A 22 33.17 -9.09 18.75
CA GLU A 22 31.88 -9.02 19.43
C GLU A 22 30.81 -8.37 18.54
N TYR A 23 31.18 -7.34 17.78
CA TYR A 23 30.32 -6.78 16.73
C TYR A 23 29.92 -7.87 15.72
N ALA A 24 30.88 -8.67 15.23
CA ALA A 24 30.62 -9.74 14.28
C ALA A 24 29.69 -10.83 14.83
N ARG A 25 29.80 -11.18 16.13
CA ARG A 25 28.84 -12.11 16.77
C ARG A 25 27.45 -11.49 16.92
N SER A 26 27.38 -10.20 17.26
CA SER A 26 26.12 -9.47 17.37
C SER A 26 25.45 -9.20 16.02
N SER A 27 26.22 -9.07 14.93
CA SER A 27 25.70 -8.85 13.58
C SER A 27 25.35 -10.14 12.83
N LEU A 28 25.83 -11.30 13.33
CA LEU A 28 25.49 -12.64 12.82
C LEU A 28 24.28 -13.25 13.54
N SER A 29 23.95 -12.76 14.75
CA SER A 29 22.54 -12.64 15.13
C SER A 29 21.97 -11.50 14.32
N THR A 30 21.64 -11.79 13.06
CA THR A 30 20.57 -11.11 12.35
C THR A 30 19.34 -11.28 13.23
N THR A 31 19.23 -10.40 14.23
CA THR A 31 17.96 -9.78 14.52
C THR A 31 17.66 -9.18 13.17
N GLU A 32 16.87 -9.93 12.37
CA GLU A 32 15.84 -9.29 11.57
C GLU A 32 15.44 -8.13 12.44
N CYS A 33 15.85 -6.93 12.03
CA CYS A 33 15.19 -5.76 12.51
C CYS A 33 13.75 -6.11 12.16
N GLU A 34 12.98 -6.60 13.15
CA GLU A 34 11.56 -6.37 13.21
C GLU A 34 11.51 -4.86 13.05
N ILE A 35 11.45 -4.45 11.78
CA ILE A 35 10.76 -3.26 11.34
C ILE A 35 9.49 -3.42 12.13
N ALA A 36 9.39 -2.72 13.27
CA ALA A 36 8.26 -2.82 14.18
C ALA A 36 7.05 -2.87 13.27
N ALA A 37 6.42 -4.05 13.19
CA ALA A 37 5.53 -4.37 12.08
C ALA A 37 4.56 -3.22 12.04
N SER A 38 4.64 -2.40 10.97
CA SER A 38 3.79 -1.21 10.90
C SER A 38 2.39 -1.74 11.10
N PRO A 39 1.64 -1.24 12.11
CA PRO A 39 0.36 -1.85 12.46
C PRO A 39 -0.43 -1.96 11.17
N SER A 40 -0.88 -3.18 10.87
CA SER A 40 -1.55 -3.44 9.59
C SER A 40 -2.64 -2.39 9.39
N LEU A 41 -2.65 -1.79 8.20
CA LEU A 41 -3.70 -0.85 7.82
C LEU A 41 -5.01 -1.59 7.50
N LEU A 42 -4.97 -2.93 7.43
CA LEU A 42 -6.14 -3.77 7.28
C LEU A 42 -6.90 -3.82 8.61
N SER A 43 -8.20 -3.60 8.54
CA SER A 43 -9.07 -3.73 9.70
C SER A 43 -9.14 -5.18 10.18
N PRO A 44 -9.43 -5.44 11.48
CA PRO A 44 -9.48 -6.79 12.03
C PRO A 44 -10.49 -7.73 11.37
N ASP A 45 -11.55 -7.17 10.78
CA ASP A 45 -12.57 -7.88 10.01
C ASP A 45 -12.17 -8.12 8.54
N GLY A 46 -11.03 -7.59 8.09
CA GLY A 46 -10.52 -7.76 6.73
C GLY A 46 -11.33 -7.03 5.66
N LEU A 47 -12.20 -6.08 6.04
CA LEU A 47 -13.13 -5.39 5.14
C LEU A 47 -12.68 -3.99 4.74
N PHE A 48 -11.78 -3.37 5.51
CA PHE A 48 -11.38 -1.99 5.31
C PHE A 48 -9.86 -1.83 5.34
N ILE A 49 -9.32 -1.00 4.44
CA ILE A 49 -7.92 -0.58 4.49
C ILE A 49 -7.87 0.91 4.84
N GLN A 50 -7.19 1.24 5.94
CA GLN A 50 -7.03 2.62 6.40
C GLN A 50 -6.10 3.42 5.49
N LEU A 51 -6.45 4.68 5.23
CA LEU A 51 -5.68 5.59 4.39
C LEU A 51 -4.98 6.67 5.25
N PRO A 52 -3.72 6.48 5.64
CA PRO A 52 -3.03 7.37 6.59
C PRO A 52 -2.85 8.82 6.08
N HIS A 53 -2.98 9.03 4.78
CA HIS A 53 -2.87 10.34 4.13
C HIS A 53 -4.16 10.77 3.41
N GLY A 54 -5.29 10.11 3.69
CA GLY A 54 -6.60 10.42 3.12
C GLY A 54 -7.47 11.37 3.96
N GLY A 55 -7.03 11.68 5.19
CA GLY A 55 -7.79 12.47 6.15
C GLY A 55 -8.47 11.62 7.24
N PRO A 56 -9.16 12.25 8.21
CA PRO A 56 -9.81 11.54 9.29
C PRO A 56 -10.85 10.53 8.79
N GLY A 57 -10.70 9.26 9.16
CA GLY A 57 -11.65 8.19 8.80
C GLY A 57 -11.60 7.75 7.33
N ALA A 58 -10.62 8.21 6.55
CA ALA A 58 -10.49 7.79 5.17
C ALA A 58 -10.06 6.31 5.10
N GLN A 59 -10.87 5.50 4.44
CA GLN A 59 -10.66 4.06 4.32
C GLN A 59 -11.19 3.54 2.99
N ILE A 60 -10.61 2.44 2.52
CA ILE A 60 -11.05 1.70 1.35
C ILE A 60 -11.99 0.59 1.85
N ASP A 61 -13.25 0.58 1.42
CA ASP A 61 -14.12 -0.60 1.56
C ASP A 61 -13.71 -1.64 0.51
N LEU A 62 -13.14 -2.75 0.97
CA LEU A 62 -12.63 -3.80 0.10
C LEU A 62 -13.74 -4.46 -0.72
N ARG A 63 -14.97 -4.55 -0.20
CA ARG A 63 -16.08 -5.13 -0.97
C ARG A 63 -16.41 -4.24 -2.15
N GLN A 64 -16.40 -2.92 -1.97
CA GLN A 64 -16.61 -1.96 -3.05
C GLN A 64 -15.51 -2.05 -4.10
N PHE A 65 -14.25 -2.13 -3.66
CA PHE A 65 -13.10 -2.20 -4.54
C PHE A 65 -13.07 -3.49 -5.35
N VAL A 66 -13.24 -4.64 -4.70
CA VAL A 66 -13.21 -5.97 -5.32
C VAL A 66 -14.41 -6.18 -6.25
N ASP A 67 -15.60 -5.76 -5.83
CA ASP A 67 -16.81 -5.82 -6.67
C ASP A 67 -16.66 -4.95 -7.94
N ALA A 68 -16.14 -3.74 -7.83
CA ALA A 68 -15.91 -2.88 -8.99
C ALA A 68 -14.88 -3.48 -9.96
N TRP A 69 -13.80 -4.04 -9.44
CA TRP A 69 -12.77 -4.68 -10.25
C TRP A 69 -13.29 -5.93 -10.97
N THR A 70 -13.96 -6.83 -10.25
CA THR A 70 -14.54 -8.06 -10.83
C THR A 70 -15.64 -7.78 -11.85
N ARG A 71 -16.46 -6.74 -11.65
CA ARG A 71 -17.46 -6.29 -12.64
C ARG A 71 -16.84 -5.78 -13.94
N ARG A 72 -15.62 -5.26 -13.92
CA ARG A 72 -14.90 -4.82 -15.13
C ARG A 72 -14.32 -5.99 -15.92
N GLY A 73 -13.90 -7.07 -15.26
CA GLY A 73 -13.69 -8.41 -15.83
C GLY A 73 -12.59 -8.60 -16.88
N THR A 74 -11.90 -7.55 -17.33
CA THR A 74 -10.91 -7.67 -18.43
C THR A 74 -9.47 -7.41 -18.01
N ILE A 75 -9.25 -6.72 -16.90
CA ILE A 75 -7.92 -6.27 -16.49
C ILE A 75 -7.63 -6.86 -15.12
N SER A 76 -6.53 -7.61 -15.01
CA SER A 76 -6.14 -8.29 -13.77
C SER A 76 -5.05 -7.55 -12.99
N VAL A 77 -4.52 -6.44 -13.50
CA VAL A 77 -3.32 -5.78 -12.99
C VAL A 77 -3.50 -4.26 -12.93
N LEU A 78 -3.08 -3.64 -11.83
CA LEU A 78 -3.02 -2.19 -11.66
C LEU A 78 -1.63 -1.72 -11.28
N ALA A 79 -1.14 -0.70 -11.99
CA ALA A 79 0.11 -0.02 -11.65
C ALA A 79 -0.01 0.70 -10.30
N VAL A 80 1.02 0.53 -9.47
CA VAL A 80 1.21 1.29 -8.22
C VAL A 80 2.15 2.45 -8.51
N SER A 81 1.60 3.67 -8.58
CA SER A 81 2.44 4.86 -8.77
C SER A 81 3.20 5.19 -7.49
N LYS A 82 4.53 5.24 -7.58
CA LYS A 82 5.40 5.72 -6.50
C LYS A 82 5.72 7.22 -6.61
N ARG A 83 5.28 7.89 -7.68
CA ARG A 83 5.61 9.28 -7.92
C ARG A 83 4.58 10.18 -7.25
N ARG A 84 5.06 11.05 -6.35
CA ARG A 84 4.24 12.12 -5.79
C ARG A 84 3.90 13.13 -6.88
N GLN A 85 2.61 13.28 -7.17
CA GLN A 85 2.08 14.29 -8.09
C GLN A 85 0.68 14.72 -7.69
N THR A 86 0.26 15.90 -8.15
CA THR A 86 -1.11 16.38 -8.00
C THR A 86 -2.07 15.52 -8.79
N TYR A 87 -3.32 15.41 -8.33
CA TYR A 87 -4.32 14.56 -8.97
C TYR A 87 -4.58 14.96 -10.44
N ALA A 88 -4.59 16.26 -10.73
CA ALA A 88 -4.76 16.76 -12.11
C ALA A 88 -3.60 16.39 -13.06
N SER A 89 -2.44 16.01 -12.53
CA SER A 89 -1.25 15.68 -13.31
C SER A 89 -1.14 14.21 -13.68
N PHE A 90 -2.06 13.36 -13.20
CA PHE A 90 -2.18 12.02 -13.77
C PHE A 90 -2.67 12.18 -15.21
N GLU A 91 -1.97 11.58 -16.16
CA GLU A 91 -2.28 11.61 -17.59
C GLU A 91 -2.13 10.19 -18.17
N GLY A 92 -2.84 9.91 -19.28
CA GLY A 92 -2.83 8.60 -19.92
C GLY A 92 -3.17 7.46 -18.96
N GLU A 93 -2.44 6.35 -19.06
CA GLU A 93 -2.63 5.15 -18.24
C GLU A 93 -2.42 5.38 -16.74
N ALA A 94 -1.65 6.41 -16.34
CA ALA A 94 -1.44 6.71 -14.93
C ALA A 94 -2.75 7.15 -14.23
N ARG A 95 -3.73 7.71 -14.97
CA ARG A 95 -5.07 8.06 -14.43
C ARG A 95 -5.86 6.87 -13.93
N ASN A 96 -5.50 5.67 -14.37
CA ASN A 96 -6.17 4.43 -14.02
C ASN A 96 -5.29 3.53 -13.15
N GLY A 97 -4.16 4.04 -12.64
CA GLY A 97 -3.36 3.34 -11.64
C GLY A 97 -4.03 3.35 -10.26
N LEU A 98 -3.55 2.50 -9.36
CA LEU A 98 -4.09 2.34 -8.00
C LEU A 98 -4.22 3.68 -7.27
N ASP A 99 -3.18 4.51 -7.32
CA ASP A 99 -3.15 5.79 -6.61
C ASP A 99 -4.24 6.76 -7.09
N ALA A 100 -4.44 6.85 -8.41
CA ALA A 100 -5.45 7.71 -9.01
C ALA A 100 -6.86 7.19 -8.72
N ILE A 101 -7.06 5.87 -8.74
CA ILE A 101 -8.34 5.24 -8.38
C ILE A 101 -8.67 5.50 -6.91
N VAL A 102 -7.73 5.33 -5.99
CA VAL A 102 -7.99 5.57 -4.56
C VAL A 102 -8.40 7.02 -4.32
N ARG A 103 -7.71 7.98 -4.95
CA ARG A 103 -8.06 9.41 -4.88
C ARG A 103 -9.41 9.75 -5.50
N ARG A 104 -9.81 9.05 -6.56
CA ARG A 104 -11.06 9.31 -7.30
C ARG A 104 -12.27 8.69 -6.60
N CYS A 105 -12.12 7.47 -6.09
CA CYS A 105 -13.25 6.65 -5.63
C CYS A 105 -13.40 6.62 -4.10
N PHE A 106 -12.34 6.90 -3.33
CA PHE A 106 -12.35 6.72 -1.87
C PHE A 106 -12.04 8.01 -1.09
N LEU A 107 -11.93 9.14 -1.79
CA LEU A 107 -11.86 10.46 -1.18
C LEU A 107 -13.01 11.34 -1.72
N PRO A 108 -13.60 12.20 -0.89
CA PRO A 108 -14.53 13.23 -1.35
C PRO A 108 -13.94 14.11 -2.45
N ASP A 109 -14.80 14.66 -3.32
CA ASP A 109 -14.36 15.50 -4.44
C ASP A 109 -13.63 16.77 -4.01
N ASP A 110 -14.05 17.35 -2.90
CA ASP A 110 -13.50 18.53 -2.25
C ASP A 110 -12.42 18.19 -1.20
N SER A 111 -11.98 16.92 -1.12
CA SER A 111 -10.99 16.50 -0.13
C SER A 111 -9.68 17.27 -0.28
N PRO A 112 -9.20 17.95 0.78
CA PRO A 112 -7.90 18.63 0.75
C PRO A 112 -6.74 17.63 0.59
N TYR A 113 -7.00 16.34 0.85
CA TYR A 113 -6.01 15.27 0.80
C TYR A 113 -5.86 14.63 -0.59
N LYS A 114 -6.68 15.01 -1.58
CA LYS A 114 -6.66 14.41 -2.94
C LYS A 114 -5.30 14.54 -3.64
N ASN A 115 -4.52 15.57 -3.29
CA ASN A 115 -3.16 15.77 -3.82
C ASN A 115 -2.06 15.15 -2.96
N THR A 116 -2.35 14.77 -1.72
CA THR A 116 -1.37 14.24 -0.76
C THR A 116 -1.50 12.75 -0.52
N MET A 117 -2.69 12.18 -0.74
CA MET A 117 -2.96 10.76 -0.58
C MET A 117 -2.02 9.97 -1.48
N GLN A 118 -1.41 8.93 -0.94
CA GLN A 118 -0.64 7.98 -1.71
C GLN A 118 -1.02 6.55 -1.30
N ALA A 119 -1.14 5.65 -2.27
CA ALA A 119 -1.07 4.22 -2.03
C ALA A 119 0.36 3.85 -1.60
N THR A 120 0.69 4.19 -0.35
CA THR A 120 1.99 3.91 0.26
C THR A 120 2.25 2.41 0.31
N THR A 121 3.50 2.00 0.52
CA THR A 121 3.87 0.59 0.69
C THR A 121 2.97 -0.10 1.71
N ALA A 122 2.69 0.53 2.86
CA ALA A 122 1.80 -0.03 3.87
C ALA A 122 0.35 -0.25 3.40
N VAL A 123 -0.18 0.63 2.52
CA VAL A 123 -1.52 0.45 1.94
C VAL A 123 -1.51 -0.73 0.96
N VAL A 124 -0.45 -0.84 0.17
CA VAL A 124 -0.27 -1.94 -0.79
C VAL A 124 -0.07 -3.27 -0.07
N ASP A 125 0.70 -3.29 1.01
CA ASP A 125 0.91 -4.47 1.84
C ASP A 125 -0.41 -4.92 2.47
N ALA A 126 -1.25 -3.97 2.94
CA ALA A 126 -2.59 -4.30 3.44
C ALA A 126 -3.50 -4.91 2.36
N PHE A 127 -3.38 -4.51 1.09
CA PHE A 127 -4.06 -5.19 -0.01
C PHE A 127 -3.57 -6.63 -0.17
N VAL A 128 -2.27 -6.86 -0.11
CA VAL A 128 -1.67 -8.19 -0.26
C VAL A 128 -2.03 -9.10 0.93
N GLU A 129 -2.08 -8.54 2.13
CA GLU A 129 -2.46 -9.26 3.36
C GLU A 129 -3.87 -9.87 3.29
N THR A 130 -4.77 -9.31 2.48
CA THR A 130 -6.10 -9.89 2.24
C THR A 130 -6.07 -11.26 1.56
N GLY A 131 -4.97 -11.61 0.88
CA GLY A 131 -4.87 -12.79 0.01
C GLY A 131 -5.63 -12.67 -1.31
N ILE A 132 -6.40 -11.59 -1.52
CA ILE A 132 -7.11 -11.29 -2.77
C ILE A 132 -6.15 -10.72 -3.81
N PHE A 133 -5.10 -10.03 -3.36
CA PHE A 133 -4.14 -9.37 -4.23
C PHE A 133 -2.73 -9.93 -4.04
N SER A 134 -1.93 -9.84 -5.11
CA SER A 134 -0.50 -10.15 -5.07
C SER A 134 0.31 -9.03 -5.72
N LEU A 135 1.57 -8.90 -5.30
CA LEU A 135 2.50 -7.97 -5.93
C LEU A 135 3.15 -8.59 -7.17
N SER A 136 3.28 -7.79 -8.22
CA SER A 136 4.03 -8.15 -9.42
C SER A 136 4.86 -6.97 -9.92
N ILE A 137 5.82 -7.25 -10.80
CA ILE A 137 6.54 -6.24 -11.57
C ILE A 137 6.24 -6.51 -13.04
N GLU A 138 5.61 -5.55 -13.71
CA GLU A 138 5.10 -5.76 -15.07
C GLU A 138 5.44 -4.58 -15.98
N SER A 139 5.67 -4.90 -17.25
CA SER A 139 5.76 -3.90 -18.31
C SER A 139 4.34 -3.52 -18.72
N MET A 140 3.94 -2.28 -18.49
CA MET A 140 2.61 -1.77 -18.81
C MET A 140 2.65 -0.68 -19.88
N PRO A 141 1.63 -0.58 -20.75
CA PRO A 141 1.49 0.56 -21.65
C PRO A 141 1.57 1.89 -20.90
N GLY A 142 2.20 2.89 -21.51
CA GLY A 142 2.40 4.21 -20.90
C GLY A 142 3.56 4.31 -19.91
N TYR A 143 4.23 3.21 -19.56
CA TYR A 143 5.42 3.20 -18.70
C TYR A 143 6.67 2.82 -19.49
N TYR A 144 7.73 3.63 -19.37
CA TYR A 144 9.01 3.38 -20.04
C TYR A 144 9.77 2.16 -19.48
N ARG A 145 9.50 1.79 -18.23
CA ARG A 145 10.15 0.68 -17.53
C ARG A 145 9.12 -0.17 -16.81
N PRO A 146 9.44 -1.44 -16.48
CA PRO A 146 8.59 -2.24 -15.61
C PRO A 146 8.27 -1.52 -14.30
N VAL A 147 7.02 -1.59 -13.88
CA VAL A 147 6.52 -0.94 -12.67
C VAL A 147 5.94 -1.98 -11.72
N GLN A 148 5.90 -1.62 -10.43
CA GLN A 148 5.23 -2.43 -9.44
C GLN A 148 3.73 -2.34 -9.66
N CYS A 149 3.07 -3.48 -9.60
CA CYS A 149 1.64 -3.59 -9.78
C CYS A 149 1.02 -4.44 -8.66
N ILE A 150 -0.28 -4.25 -8.46
CA ILE A 150 -1.11 -5.21 -7.74
C ILE A 150 -1.91 -6.02 -8.75
N ARG A 151 -1.94 -7.34 -8.54
CA ARG A 151 -2.69 -8.29 -9.35
C ARG A 151 -3.82 -8.86 -8.52
N ILE A 152 -5.03 -8.88 -9.07
CA ILE A 152 -6.18 -9.53 -8.43
C ILE A 152 -6.13 -11.04 -8.69
N ASN A 153 -6.36 -11.84 -7.64
CA ASN A 153 -6.69 -13.25 -7.75
C ASN A 153 -8.21 -13.36 -7.85
N GLU A 154 -8.71 -13.69 -9.04
CA GLU A 154 -10.14 -13.72 -9.34
C GLU A 154 -10.90 -14.75 -8.49
N GLU A 155 -10.32 -15.91 -8.22
CA GLU A 155 -10.93 -16.96 -7.41
C GLU A 155 -11.12 -16.48 -5.96
N ASN A 156 -10.07 -15.88 -5.38
CA ASN A 156 -10.13 -15.34 -4.02
C ASN A 156 -11.06 -14.12 -3.94
N ALA A 157 -11.10 -13.28 -4.98
CA ALA A 157 -12.01 -12.15 -5.07
C ALA A 157 -13.49 -12.59 -5.07
N VAL A 158 -13.81 -13.62 -5.86
CA VAL A 158 -15.16 -14.19 -5.90
C VAL A 158 -15.52 -14.82 -4.56
N ALA A 159 -14.62 -15.61 -3.97
CA ALA A 159 -14.83 -16.23 -2.66
C ALA A 159 -15.06 -15.17 -1.56
N PHE A 160 -14.28 -14.08 -1.58
CA PHE A 160 -14.44 -12.96 -0.65
C PHE A 160 -15.82 -12.31 -0.75
N LEU A 161 -16.28 -11.99 -1.97
CA LEU A 161 -17.61 -11.39 -2.18
C LEU A 161 -18.76 -12.36 -1.83
N GLN A 162 -18.57 -13.67 -1.98
CA GLN A 162 -19.54 -14.67 -1.55
C GLN A 162 -19.62 -14.76 -0.02
N GLN A 163 -18.47 -14.70 0.67
CA GLN A 163 -18.40 -14.78 2.13
C GLN A 163 -18.94 -13.51 2.81
N HIS A 164 -18.58 -12.33 2.30
CA HIS A 164 -18.87 -11.05 2.94
C HIS A 164 -20.05 -10.29 2.32
N GLY A 165 -20.63 -10.83 1.26
CA GLY A 165 -21.72 -10.22 0.50
C GLY A 165 -21.25 -9.08 -0.41
N ARG A 166 -22.17 -8.63 -1.27
CA ARG A 166 -21.94 -7.48 -2.16
C ARG A 166 -21.99 -6.16 -1.38
N PRO A 167 -21.26 -5.13 -1.83
CA PRO A 167 -21.33 -3.81 -1.20
C PRO A 167 -22.73 -3.21 -1.29
N THR A 168 -23.19 -2.56 -0.22
CA THR A 168 -24.49 -1.85 -0.18
C THR A 168 -24.49 -0.62 -1.10
N HIS A 169 -23.33 0.04 -1.22
CA HIS A 169 -23.09 1.19 -2.09
C HIS A 169 -21.96 0.83 -3.07
N PRO A 170 -22.26 0.15 -4.19
CA PRO A 170 -21.23 -0.21 -5.16
C PRO A 170 -20.63 1.03 -5.81
N LEU A 171 -19.33 1.01 -6.11
CA LEU A 171 -18.71 2.07 -6.90
C LEU A 171 -19.34 2.14 -8.29
N ASP A 172 -19.48 3.36 -8.81
CA ASP A 172 -19.81 3.57 -10.20
C ASP A 172 -18.66 3.02 -11.07
N VAL A 173 -19.01 2.17 -12.02
CA VAL A 173 -18.04 1.62 -12.96
C VAL A 173 -17.38 2.74 -13.77
N HIS A 174 -18.08 3.82 -14.08
CA HIS A 174 -17.54 4.96 -14.82
C HIS A 174 -16.45 5.71 -14.06
N ASP A 175 -16.47 5.66 -12.73
CA ASP A 175 -15.41 6.17 -11.87
C ASP A 175 -14.34 5.12 -11.58
N PHE A 176 -14.66 3.83 -11.63
CA PHE A 176 -13.69 2.74 -11.51
C PHE A 176 -13.19 2.29 -12.89
N VAL A 177 -12.36 3.13 -13.51
CA VAL A 177 -11.71 2.85 -14.79
C VAL A 177 -10.35 2.19 -14.55
N LEU A 178 -10.18 0.99 -15.12
CA LEU A 178 -8.94 0.23 -15.16
C LEU A 178 -8.15 0.56 -16.45
N PRO A 179 -6.81 0.46 -16.45
CA PRO A 179 -5.95 0.76 -17.60
C PRO A 179 -6.16 -0.26 -18.72
N TYR A 180 -6.19 0.20 -19.98
CA TYR A 180 -6.48 -0.64 -21.15
C TYR A 180 -5.30 -1.53 -21.56
#